data_AF-A0A8D8KKL1-F1
#
_entry.id   AF-A0A8D8KKL1-F1
#
_cell.length_a   1.000
_cell.length_b   1.000
_cell.length_c   1.000
_cell.angle_alpha   90.00
_cell.angle_beta   90.00
_cell.angle_gamma   90.00
#
_symmetry.space_group_name_H-M   'P 1'
#
loop_
_entity.id
_entity.type
_entity.pdbx_description
1 polymer ?
#
loop_
_entity_poly.entity_id
_entity_poly.type
_entity_poly.pdbx_seq_one_letter_code
_entity_poly.pdbx_strand_id
1 'polypeptide(L)'
;GVVIFGSDQEVAEVMRAVRRQNVTGFFSWIGSDGWSARNLVSDGNEAEVEGTLSVQPQANSVIGFEEYFLNLTVDNNKRNPWFVEICIPNCVTVNQAYVNR
;
A
#
# COMPACT_ATOMS: atom_id res chain seq x y z
N GLY A 1 -6.85 23.84 -0.17
CA GLY A 1 -5.87 22.78 -0.49
C GLY A 1 -4.93 22.60 0.68
N VAL A 2 -4.61 21.36 1.04
CA VAL A 2 -3.75 20.98 2.16
C VAL A 2 -2.63 20.09 1.65
N VAL A 3 -1.39 20.36 2.06
CA VAL A 3 -0.21 19.54 1.72
C VAL A 3 0.18 18.73 2.94
N ILE A 4 0.30 17.40 2.80
CA ILE A 4 0.63 16.50 3.91
C ILE A 4 1.86 15.66 3.55
N PHE A 5 2.90 15.79 4.39
CA PHE A 5 4.07 14.92 4.42
C PHE A 5 4.06 14.14 5.74
N GLY A 6 3.81 12.83 5.65
CA GLY A 6 3.67 11.96 6.81
C GLY A 6 3.61 10.49 6.41
N SER A 7 3.60 9.60 7.40
CA SER A 7 3.38 8.17 7.15
C SER A 7 1.89 7.88 6.98
N ASP A 8 1.60 6.71 6.41
CA ASP A 8 0.25 6.22 6.21
C ASP A 8 -0.61 6.19 7.49
N GLN A 9 -0.02 5.86 8.64
CA GLN A 9 -0.73 5.80 9.92
C GLN A 9 -1.25 7.17 10.37
N GLU A 10 -0.42 8.22 10.30
CA GLU A 10 -0.86 9.55 10.74
C GLU A 10 -1.92 10.12 9.79
N VAL A 11 -1.74 9.93 8.48
CA VAL A 11 -2.69 10.46 7.49
C VAL A 11 -4.03 9.76 7.58
N ALA A 12 -4.06 8.45 7.83
CA ALA A 12 -5.30 7.72 8.06
C ALA A 12 -6.12 8.30 9.22
N GLU A 13 -5.46 8.67 10.33
CA GLU A 13 -6.14 9.32 11.46
C GLU A 13 -6.67 10.72 11.14
N VAL A 14 -5.96 11.47 10.28
CA VAL A 14 -6.42 12.77 9.77
C VAL A 14 -7.69 12.60 8.92
N MET A 15 -7.71 11.63 8.01
CA MET A 15 -8.90 11.35 7.19
C MET A 15 -10.09 10.91 8.06
N ARG A 16 -9.85 10.08 9.08
CA ARG A 16 -10.89 9.75 10.08
C ARG A 16 -11.40 10.98 10.82
N ALA A 17 -10.52 11.94 11.15
CA ALA A 17 -10.94 13.19 11.78
C ALA A 17 -11.83 14.06 10.87
N VAL A 18 -11.49 14.16 9.58
CA VAL A 18 -12.29 14.85 8.56
C VAL A 18 -13.69 14.27 8.47
N ARG A 19 -13.78 12.93 8.43
CA ARG A 19 -15.06 12.21 8.45
C ARG A 19 -15.85 12.48 9.73
N ARG A 20 -15.21 12.43 10.90
CA ARG A 20 -15.85 12.74 12.20
C ARG A 20 -16.41 14.16 12.27
N GLN A 21 -15.80 15.11 11.56
CA GLN A 21 -16.26 16.50 11.50
C GLN A 21 -17.25 16.76 10.34
N ASN A 22 -17.58 15.73 9.54
CA ASN A 22 -18.49 15.83 8.40
C ASN A 22 -18.07 16.91 7.37
N VAL A 23 -16.77 17.09 7.16
CA VAL A 23 -16.19 18.04 6.20
C VAL A 23 -15.52 17.33 5.02
N THR A 24 -16.03 16.15 4.67
CA THR A 24 -15.61 15.38 3.49
C THR A 24 -15.77 16.22 2.22
N GLY A 25 -14.76 16.19 1.33
CA GLY A 25 -14.74 16.99 0.10
C GLY A 25 -14.44 18.49 0.28
N PHE A 26 -14.27 18.98 1.52
CA PHE A 26 -13.95 20.39 1.77
C PHE A 26 -12.48 20.72 1.46
N PHE A 27 -11.60 19.74 1.63
CA PHE A 27 -10.16 19.89 1.41
C PHE A 27 -9.73 19.14 0.15
N SER A 28 -8.91 19.78 -0.68
CA SER A 28 -8.12 19.09 -1.71
C SER A 28 -6.77 18.72 -1.13
N TRP A 29 -6.37 17.46 -1.28
CA TRP A 29 -5.14 16.94 -0.71
C TRP A 29 -4.00 16.88 -1.73
N ILE A 30 -2.81 17.27 -1.29
CA ILE A 30 -1.56 17.04 -2.01
C ILE A 30 -0.66 16.18 -1.13
N GLY A 31 -0.39 14.96 -1.58
CA GLY A 31 0.31 13.94 -0.81
C GLY A 31 1.66 13.52 -1.38
N SER A 32 2.56 13.12 -0.48
CA SER A 32 3.79 12.40 -0.83
C SER A 32 3.52 10.91 -1.03
N ASP A 33 4.43 10.25 -1.76
CA ASP A 33 4.47 8.80 -1.97
C ASP A 33 4.36 7.96 -0.68
N GLY A 34 4.83 8.50 0.45
CA GLY A 34 4.79 7.85 1.75
C GLY A 34 3.40 7.39 2.22
N TRP A 35 2.32 8.04 1.78
CA TRP A 35 0.95 7.69 2.19
C TRP A 35 -0.02 7.57 1.01
N SER A 36 0.22 8.30 -0.09
CA SER A 36 -0.73 8.36 -1.21
C SER A 36 -0.83 7.06 -2.03
N ALA A 37 0.19 6.20 -1.95
CA ALA A 37 0.25 4.92 -2.64
C ALA A 37 -0.16 3.72 -1.76
N ARG A 38 -0.59 3.98 -0.52
CA ARG A 38 -0.84 2.94 0.49
C ARG A 38 -2.35 2.70 0.66
N ASN A 39 -2.75 1.45 0.50
CA ASN A 39 -4.13 1.02 0.72
C ASN A 39 -4.65 1.35 2.12
N LEU A 40 -3.76 1.42 3.13
CA LEU A 40 -4.13 1.74 4.51
C LEU A 40 -4.84 3.10 4.66
N VAL A 41 -4.53 4.07 3.80
CA VAL A 41 -5.13 5.41 3.86
C VAL A 41 -6.43 5.47 3.08
N SER A 42 -6.52 4.78 1.94
CA SER A 42 -7.70 4.74 1.09
C SER A 42 -8.80 3.82 1.62
N ASP A 43 -8.44 2.65 2.13
CA ASP A 43 -9.39 1.60 2.50
C ASP A 43 -10.29 2.08 3.65
N GLY A 44 -11.56 2.32 3.34
CA GLY A 44 -12.58 2.81 4.26
C GLY A 44 -12.66 4.34 4.42
N ASN A 45 -11.82 5.11 3.71
CA ASN A 45 -11.86 6.58 3.65
C ASN A 45 -11.86 7.09 2.20
N GLU A 46 -12.40 6.32 1.26
CA GLU A 46 -12.33 6.59 -0.18
C GLU A 46 -12.94 7.94 -0.55
N ALA A 47 -14.03 8.31 0.13
CA ALA A 47 -14.72 9.59 -0.07
C ALA A 47 -13.90 10.78 0.45
N GLU A 48 -13.10 10.60 1.50
CA GLU A 48 -12.26 11.63 2.08
C GLU A 48 -11.01 11.90 1.25
N VAL A 49 -10.47 10.87 0.60
CA VAL A 49 -9.24 10.97 -0.22
C VAL A 49 -9.52 11.24 -1.70
N GLU A 50 -10.79 11.28 -2.11
CA GLU A 50 -11.17 11.53 -3.49
C GLU A 50 -10.58 12.86 -4.02
N GLY A 51 -10.01 12.81 -5.21
CA GLY A 51 -9.38 13.98 -5.84
C GLY A 51 -8.00 14.35 -5.26
N THR A 52 -7.39 13.49 -4.44
CA THR A 52 -6.00 13.67 -3.98
C THR A 52 -5.03 13.65 -5.16
N LEU A 53 -4.16 14.67 -5.23
CA LEU A 53 -3.03 14.67 -6.14
C LEU A 53 -1.78 14.19 -5.40
N SER A 54 -1.03 13.27 -5.99
CA SER A 54 0.24 12.84 -5.41
C SER A 54 1.31 12.62 -6.45
N VAL A 55 2.56 12.72 -6.00
CA VAL A 55 3.75 12.45 -6.82
C VAL A 55 4.36 11.16 -6.30
N GLN A 56 4.55 10.20 -7.20
CA GLN A 56 5.18 8.92 -6.90
C GLN A 56 6.46 8.79 -7.73
N PRO A 57 7.53 8.19 -7.16
CA PRO A 57 8.69 7.80 -7.95
C PRO A 57 8.27 6.85 -9.07
N GLN A 58 8.85 7.02 -10.26
CA GLN A 58 8.63 6.08 -11.36
C GLN A 58 9.25 4.72 -11.00
N ALA A 59 8.41 3.73 -10.73
CA ALA A 59 8.84 2.36 -10.53
C ALA A 59 9.00 1.66 -11.89
N ASN A 60 10.19 1.12 -12.15
CA ASN A 60 10.44 0.25 -13.30
C ASN A 60 10.51 -1.19 -12.81
N SER A 61 9.88 -2.11 -13.54
CA SER A 61 9.97 -3.54 -13.23
C SER A 61 11.39 -4.04 -13.48
N VAL A 62 11.92 -4.81 -12.53
CA VAL A 62 13.20 -5.49 -12.70
C VAL A 62 12.94 -6.83 -13.36
N ILE A 63 13.48 -7.03 -14.57
CA ILE A 63 13.31 -8.27 -15.32
C ILE A 63 13.84 -9.46 -14.51
N GLY A 64 13.04 -10.52 -14.38
CA GLY A 64 13.40 -11.73 -13.63
C GLY A 64 13.24 -11.62 -12.11
N PHE A 65 12.94 -10.44 -11.56
CA PHE A 65 12.69 -10.27 -10.12
C PHE A 65 11.42 -11.02 -9.69
N GLU A 66 10.35 -10.92 -10.47
CA GLU A 66 9.08 -11.60 -10.21
C GLU A 66 9.25 -13.12 -10.24
N GLU A 67 9.88 -13.65 -11.29
CA GLU A 67 10.16 -15.10 -11.42
C GLU A 67 11.03 -15.61 -10.27
N TYR A 68 12.07 -14.87 -9.88
CA TYR A 68 12.88 -15.23 -8.73
C TYR A 68 12.06 -15.26 -7.44
N PHE A 69 11.29 -14.19 -7.15
CA PHE A 69 10.52 -14.08 -5.91
C PHE A 69 9.39 -15.10 -5.80
N LEU A 70 8.67 -15.37 -6.89
CA LEU A 70 7.56 -16.34 -6.90
C LEU A 70 8.04 -17.79 -6.78
N ASN A 71 9.26 -18.09 -7.23
CA ASN A 71 9.85 -19.42 -7.09
C ASN A 71 10.44 -19.71 -5.69
N LEU A 72 10.46 -18.73 -4.77
CA LEU A 72 10.93 -18.96 -3.41
C LEU A 72 9.88 -19.68 -2.57
N THR A 73 10.31 -20.74 -1.88
CA THR A 73 9.52 -21.53 -0.93
C THR A 73 10.23 -21.55 0.43
N VAL A 74 9.46 -21.85 1.48
CA VAL A 74 10.00 -21.98 2.85
C VAL A 74 11.13 -23.01 2.91
N ASP A 75 11.06 -24.07 2.10
CA ASP A 75 12.08 -25.11 2.04
C ASP A 75 13.35 -24.70 1.28
N ASN A 76 13.21 -23.87 0.24
CA ASN A 76 14.31 -23.48 -0.63
C ASN A 76 15.02 -22.19 -0.21
N ASN A 77 14.41 -21.36 0.65
CA ASN A 77 14.96 -20.09 1.11
C ASN A 77 15.46 -20.14 2.56
N LYS A 78 16.54 -20.88 2.81
CA LYS A 78 17.16 -21.00 4.15
C LYS A 78 18.00 -19.79 4.56
N ARG A 79 18.21 -18.83 3.65
CA ARG A 79 19.07 -17.65 3.88
C ARG A 79 18.34 -16.52 4.59
N ASN A 80 17.03 -16.38 4.35
CA ASN A 80 16.23 -15.33 4.94
C ASN A 80 15.44 -15.87 6.16
N PRO A 81 15.85 -15.56 7.40
CA PRO A 81 15.19 -16.06 8.60
C PRO A 81 13.76 -15.52 8.76
N TRP A 82 13.44 -14.35 8.20
CA TRP A 82 12.10 -13.75 8.24
C TRP A 82 11.15 -14.31 7.17
N PHE A 83 11.66 -15.09 6.21
CA PHE A 83 10.84 -15.65 5.14
C PHE A 83 9.81 -16.63 5.66
N VAL A 84 10.17 -17.41 6.69
CA VAL A 84 9.27 -18.38 7.32
C VAL A 84 8.07 -17.67 7.97
N GLU A 85 8.30 -16.57 8.68
CA GLU A 85 7.25 -15.82 9.37
C GLU A 85 6.30 -15.09 8.40
N ILE A 86 6.83 -14.57 7.30
CA ILE A 86 6.08 -13.74 6.35
C ILE A 86 5.37 -14.58 5.26
N CYS A 87 5.93 -15.72 4.86
CA CYS A 87 5.39 -16.53 3.76
C CYS A 87 4.31 -17.52 4.17
N ILE A 88 4.35 -18.05 5.40
CA ILE A 88 3.37 -19.07 5.85
C ILE A 88 1.90 -18.59 5.72
N PRO A 89 1.55 -17.31 5.96
CA PRO A 89 0.18 -16.82 5.75
C PRO A 89 -0.18 -16.51 4.28
N ASN A 90 0.80 -16.17 3.42
CA ASN A 90 0.56 -15.48 2.15
C ASN A 90 1.01 -16.23 0.88
N CYS A 91 1.86 -17.25 0.97
CA CYS A 91 2.32 -17.98 -0.24
C CYS A 91 1.24 -18.87 -0.87
N VAL A 92 0.23 -19.31 -0.11
CA VAL A 92 -0.90 -20.09 -0.65
C VAL A 92 -1.84 -19.20 -1.47
N THR A 93 -2.02 -17.94 -1.08
CA THR A 93 -2.96 -17.00 -1.71
C THR A 93 -2.38 -16.27 -2.91
N VAL A 94 -1.08 -15.95 -2.91
CA VAL A 94 -0.42 -15.30 -4.06
C VAL A 94 -0.46 -16.18 -5.32
N ASN A 95 -0.20 -17.49 -5.18
CA ASN A 95 -0.33 -18.41 -6.31
C ASN A 95 -1.77 -18.51 -6.85
N GLN A 96 -2.79 -18.43 -5.98
CA GLN A 96 -4.19 -18.53 -6.41
C GLN A 96 -4.74 -17.22 -7.03
N ALA A 97 -4.23 -16.07 -6.59
CA ALA A 97 -4.69 -14.76 -7.07
C ALA A 97 -4.06 -14.37 -8.43
N TYR A 98 -2.84 -14.81 -8.72
CA TYR A 98 -2.15 -14.49 -9.97
C TYR A 98 -2.42 -15.48 -11.11
N VAL A 99 -2.73 -16.75 -10.83
CA VAL A 99 -3.13 -17.73 -11.85
C VAL A 99 -4.52 -17.43 -12.44
N ASN A 100 -5.31 -16.57 -11.78
CA ASN A 100 -6.66 -16.17 -12.20
C ASN A 100 -6.70 -14.76 -12.85
N ARG A 101 -5.58 -14.25 -13.38
CA ARG A 101 -5.56 -13.07 -14.26
C ARG A 101 -4.95 -13.39 -15.62
#